data_AF-D7AY28-F1
#
_entry.id   AF-D7AY28-F1
#
_cell.length_a   1.000
_cell.length_b   1.000
_cell.length_c   1.000
_cell.angle_alpha   90.00
_cell.angle_beta   90.00
_cell.angle_gamma   90.00
#
_symmetry.space_group_name_H-M   'P 1'
#
loop_
_entity.id
_entity.type
_entity.pdbx_description
1 polymer ?
#
loop_
_entity_poly.entity_id
_entity_poly.type
_entity_poly.pdbx_seq_one_letter_code
_entity_poly.pdbx_strand_id
1 'polypeptide(L)'
;MSETTATAGGQAPIGGRPPSEGGRLLPEGAGRPFPADGGVEDLVDALCALRCVLLPDAREQLAYQLPTRVRRNLRLEGSPVEFARHLVRLCREQVRLGCLVRWILYLEERGRSSLAAARAAEPLVHAEEWEQLYRLLPEGTTDADVALVRRELAGHSPDLVAEAFETARTDQLAPAEAPPHTAWDRLVDLAEMTVPEGVELPLRVFCALLPCAVPLRDCADLLLLWGGGRREGAAAPPGTRAPARLVVHVTQGRSRDRYDVEYWTVLSERRGRAPDFCGHGHTPHMEAERIGAHVGGLLTLLEVDHRTGYHEGVRVELVARLDLLRRLEAERWQEAGEGDRRLGARAQVVYRAEELVDPARGDTAQARRTCARRWEGLASACEVLHLDTAHEAGQRRRRGGRTYREPLVERLQDDRIVALSVPSHLDECHMSVWSALMIGVPVVIWRSTDNGPGASPWLNLGKVGREVMVPPERIRALPKALHQSRSGCVSPDDTGYIEESFEVAVFYHDTLPVLPAPRPMTPPQHPTAPLGRGSKGLP
;
A
#
# COMPACT_ATOMS: atom_id res chain seq x y z
N MET A 1 39.47 -19.48 55.77
CA MET A 1 40.77 -18.85 56.04
C MET A 1 40.71 -17.48 55.37
N SER A 2 40.10 -16.52 56.07
CA SER A 2 40.75 -15.46 56.88
C SER A 2 41.02 -14.24 55.98
N GLU A 3 40.78 -12.97 56.30
CA GLU A 3 40.12 -12.15 57.33
C GLU A 3 40.13 -10.73 56.69
N THR A 4 39.04 -9.95 56.63
CA THR A 4 38.55 -8.97 57.61
C THR A 4 39.40 -7.70 57.82
N THR A 5 38.83 -6.53 57.46
CA THR A 5 38.85 -5.21 58.16
C THR A 5 37.76 -4.35 57.46
N ALA A 6 36.61 -3.94 58.01
CA ALA A 6 36.25 -3.20 59.25
C ALA A 6 36.82 -1.76 59.24
N THR A 7 36.13 -0.62 59.53
CA THR A 7 34.80 -0.33 60.11
C THR A 7 34.51 1.20 60.07
N ALA A 8 33.24 1.56 60.34
CA ALA A 8 32.72 2.80 60.96
C ALA A 8 32.58 4.07 60.10
N GLY A 9 31.54 4.91 60.22
CA GLY A 9 30.38 4.98 61.14
C GLY A 9 29.87 6.44 61.18
N GLY A 10 28.55 6.65 61.33
CA GLY A 10 28.00 8.01 61.55
C GLY A 10 26.47 8.10 61.43
N GLN A 11 25.80 8.21 62.58
CA GLN A 11 24.35 8.38 62.76
C GLN A 11 23.85 9.82 62.55
N ALA A 12 22.53 9.93 62.36
CA ALA A 12 21.67 11.09 62.07
C ALA A 12 21.69 12.25 63.10
N PRO A 13 21.00 13.37 62.82
CA PRO A 13 19.71 13.54 63.50
C PRO A 13 18.57 14.22 62.69
N ILE A 14 17.41 14.16 63.35
CA ILE A 14 16.04 14.58 63.07
C ILE A 14 15.86 16.11 62.98
N GLY A 15 14.91 16.56 62.14
CA GLY A 15 14.05 17.71 62.47
C GLY A 15 14.05 18.88 61.48
N GLY A 16 12.93 19.06 60.76
CA GLY A 16 12.64 20.30 60.03
C GLY A 16 11.42 20.21 59.11
N ARG A 17 10.29 20.78 59.54
CA ARG A 17 9.13 21.22 58.73
C ARG A 17 9.04 22.75 58.89
N PRO A 18 8.36 23.52 58.02
CA PRO A 18 8.25 23.55 56.56
C PRO A 18 8.76 24.92 56.00
N PRO A 19 8.52 25.27 54.72
CA PRO A 19 7.34 26.11 54.49
C PRO A 19 6.48 25.68 53.30
N SER A 20 5.21 26.02 53.46
CA SER A 20 4.19 26.19 52.43
C SER A 20 4.61 27.18 51.33
N GLU A 21 3.90 27.07 50.20
CA GLU A 21 3.83 28.01 49.07
C GLU A 21 4.87 27.82 47.96
N GLY A 22 4.32 27.47 46.79
CA GLY A 22 5.04 27.26 45.55
C GLY A 22 4.15 26.48 44.60
N GLY A 23 2.92 26.96 44.37
CA GLY A 23 2.02 26.42 43.37
C GLY A 23 2.71 26.42 42.01
N ARG A 24 3.15 25.24 41.57
CA ARG A 24 3.48 25.03 40.17
C ARG A 24 2.18 24.79 39.45
N LEU A 25 1.71 25.87 38.83
CA LEU A 25 0.75 25.89 37.75
C LEU A 25 0.98 24.68 36.85
N LEU A 26 -0.03 23.82 36.79
CA LEU A 26 -0.22 22.89 35.69
C LEU A 26 -0.17 23.70 34.39
N PRO A 27 0.44 23.19 33.30
CA PRO A 27 0.27 23.81 32.01
C PRO A 27 -1.21 23.68 31.64
N GLU A 28 -1.96 24.77 31.77
CA GLU A 28 -3.25 24.96 31.12
C GLU A 28 -2.99 24.96 29.61
N GLY A 29 -3.37 23.88 28.94
CA GLY A 29 -3.28 23.78 27.49
C GLY A 29 -3.72 22.43 26.97
N ALA A 30 -4.85 22.42 26.27
CA ALA A 30 -5.45 21.31 25.51
C ALA A 30 -6.34 20.30 26.27
N GLY A 31 -7.14 20.75 27.23
CA GLY A 31 -8.44 20.10 27.48
C GLY A 31 -9.49 20.74 26.57
N ARG A 32 -10.07 19.99 25.62
CA ARG A 32 -11.25 20.50 24.88
C ARG A 32 -12.38 20.75 25.89
N PRO A 33 -13.17 21.82 25.76
CA PRO A 33 -14.42 21.92 26.48
C PRO A 33 -15.31 20.75 26.07
N PHE A 34 -15.89 20.05 27.04
CA PHE A 34 -16.89 19.01 26.80
C PHE A 34 -17.96 19.53 25.83
N PRO A 35 -18.51 18.69 24.93
CA PRO A 35 -19.65 19.08 24.12
C PRO A 35 -20.77 19.59 25.03
N ALA A 36 -21.40 20.70 24.62
CA ALA A 36 -22.48 21.36 25.34
C ALA A 36 -23.54 20.36 25.82
N ASP A 37 -24.22 20.68 26.94
CA ASP A 37 -25.20 19.82 27.63
C ASP A 37 -26.29 19.19 26.72
N GLY A 38 -26.50 19.71 25.51
CA GLY A 38 -27.42 19.15 24.51
C GLY A 38 -27.17 17.67 24.16
N GLY A 39 -25.91 17.21 24.11
CA GLY A 39 -25.63 15.79 23.80
C GLY A 39 -25.99 14.81 24.92
N VAL A 40 -26.15 15.30 26.14
CA VAL A 40 -26.52 14.48 27.32
C VAL A 40 -28.01 14.21 27.32
N GLU A 41 -28.82 15.25 27.09
CA GLU A 41 -30.27 15.12 27.09
C GLU A 41 -30.76 14.28 25.91
N ASP A 42 -30.15 14.40 24.72
CA ASP A 42 -30.43 13.52 23.58
C ASP A 42 -30.19 12.03 23.89
N LEU A 43 -29.12 11.72 24.64
CA LEU A 43 -28.85 10.37 25.10
C LEU A 43 -29.85 9.91 26.15
N VAL A 44 -30.19 10.76 27.13
CA VAL A 44 -31.21 10.44 28.15
C VAL A 44 -32.54 10.11 27.50
N ASP A 45 -32.99 10.91 26.54
CA ASP A 45 -34.24 10.69 25.82
C ASP A 45 -34.21 9.37 25.03
N ALA A 46 -33.11 9.07 24.35
CA ALA A 46 -32.95 7.82 23.62
C ALA A 46 -32.92 6.60 24.55
N LEU A 47 -32.27 6.70 25.72
CA LEU A 47 -32.25 5.64 26.73
C LEU A 47 -33.65 5.36 27.30
N CYS A 48 -34.50 6.38 27.43
CA CYS A 48 -35.86 6.22 27.93
C CYS A 48 -36.76 5.36 27.03
N ALA A 49 -36.35 5.10 25.78
CA ALA A 49 -37.05 4.19 24.87
C ALA A 49 -36.63 2.71 25.02
N LEU A 50 -35.69 2.40 25.93
CA LEU A 50 -35.12 1.05 26.10
C LEU A 50 -35.85 0.26 27.20
N ARG A 51 -35.98 -1.06 26.99
CA ARG A 51 -36.63 -1.94 27.97
C ARG A 51 -35.83 -1.99 29.28
N CYS A 52 -34.51 -2.02 29.20
CA CYS A 52 -33.58 -2.00 30.34
C CYS A 52 -33.59 -0.70 31.17
N VAL A 53 -34.27 0.34 30.71
CA VAL A 53 -34.48 1.62 31.40
C VAL A 53 -35.94 1.79 31.83
N LEU A 54 -36.89 1.31 31.03
CA LEU A 54 -38.32 1.42 31.32
C LEU A 54 -38.79 0.45 32.41
N LEU A 55 -38.34 -0.81 32.37
CA LEU A 55 -38.85 -1.86 33.24
C LEU A 55 -37.96 -2.03 34.49
N PRO A 56 -38.52 -1.99 35.71
CA PRO A 56 -37.76 -2.14 36.96
C PRO A 56 -36.85 -3.39 36.99
N ASP A 57 -37.38 -4.56 36.66
CA ASP A 57 -36.62 -5.82 36.65
C ASP A 57 -35.44 -5.79 35.66
N ALA A 58 -35.61 -5.11 34.53
CA ALA A 58 -34.57 -4.98 33.52
C ALA A 58 -33.49 -3.95 33.91
N ARG A 59 -33.81 -2.96 34.77
CA ARG A 59 -32.83 -2.03 35.35
C ARG A 59 -31.86 -2.76 36.27
N GLU A 60 -32.36 -3.70 37.07
CA GLU A 60 -31.52 -4.54 37.94
C GLU A 60 -30.55 -5.36 37.11
N GLN A 61 -31.04 -5.96 36.02
CA GLN A 61 -30.19 -6.72 35.09
C GLN A 61 -29.09 -5.84 34.48
N LEU A 62 -29.42 -4.64 34.00
CA LEU A 62 -28.43 -3.69 33.47
C LEU A 62 -27.42 -3.28 34.57
N ALA A 63 -27.91 -2.92 35.75
CA ALA A 63 -27.08 -2.48 36.87
C ALA A 63 -26.09 -3.56 37.32
N TYR A 64 -26.50 -4.84 37.28
CA TYR A 64 -25.63 -5.96 37.64
C TYR A 64 -24.39 -6.06 36.75
N GLN A 65 -24.52 -5.71 35.47
CA GLN A 65 -23.47 -5.78 34.46
C GLN A 65 -22.49 -4.59 34.50
N LEU A 66 -22.89 -3.48 35.13
CA LEU A 66 -22.05 -2.29 35.20
C LEU A 66 -20.91 -2.44 36.22
N PRO A 67 -19.80 -1.72 36.04
CA PRO A 67 -18.68 -1.72 36.98
C PRO A 67 -19.13 -1.45 38.42
N THR A 68 -18.49 -2.11 39.39
CA THR A 68 -18.89 -2.08 40.82
C THR A 68 -19.11 -0.67 41.37
N ARG A 69 -18.28 0.31 40.96
CA ARG A 69 -18.41 1.71 41.41
C ARG A 69 -19.64 2.42 40.84
N VAL A 70 -20.04 2.12 39.60
CA VAL A 70 -21.29 2.62 39.01
C VAL A 70 -22.47 1.95 39.71
N ARG A 71 -22.45 0.62 39.81
CA ARG A 71 -23.52 -0.18 40.43
C ARG A 71 -23.82 0.23 41.88
N ARG A 72 -22.80 0.48 42.70
CA ARG A 72 -22.97 0.89 44.11
C ARG A 72 -23.66 2.25 44.28
N ASN A 73 -23.52 3.14 43.30
CA ASN A 73 -24.02 4.51 43.37
C ASN A 73 -25.30 4.73 42.55
N LEU A 74 -25.69 3.74 41.73
CA LEU A 74 -26.86 3.81 40.88
C LEU A 74 -28.14 3.60 41.71
N ARG A 75 -29.08 4.54 41.62
CA ARG A 75 -30.43 4.39 42.18
C ARG A 75 -31.31 3.73 41.13
N LEU A 76 -31.98 2.63 41.48
CA LEU A 76 -32.84 1.87 40.55
C LEU A 76 -34.30 2.37 40.54
N GLU A 77 -34.69 3.05 41.61
CA GLU A 77 -36.02 3.64 41.82
C GLU A 77 -36.18 4.97 41.05
N GLY A 78 -37.44 5.35 40.79
CA GLY A 78 -37.80 6.61 40.14
C GLY A 78 -38.29 6.45 38.70
N SER A 79 -38.62 7.58 38.08
CA SER A 79 -39.08 7.61 36.69
C SER A 79 -37.95 7.18 35.73
N PRO A 80 -38.27 6.66 34.52
CA PRO A 80 -37.27 6.28 33.53
C PRO A 80 -36.26 7.39 33.20
N VAL A 81 -36.73 8.63 33.13
CA VAL A 81 -35.90 9.82 32.84
C VAL A 81 -34.93 10.11 33.98
N GLU A 82 -35.38 10.06 35.23
CA GLU A 82 -34.50 10.25 36.40
C GLU A 82 -33.44 9.15 36.49
N PHE A 83 -33.83 7.90 36.25
CA PHE A 83 -32.91 6.77 36.19
C PHE A 83 -31.86 6.95 35.09
N ALA A 84 -32.29 7.24 33.86
CA ALA A 84 -31.40 7.43 32.71
C ALA A 84 -30.44 8.60 32.93
N ARG A 85 -30.92 9.75 33.44
CA ARG A 85 -30.06 10.91 33.73
C ARG A 85 -29.03 10.59 34.81
N HIS A 86 -29.41 9.90 35.88
CA HIS A 86 -28.48 9.49 36.94
C HIS A 86 -27.45 8.47 36.43
N LEU A 87 -27.88 7.52 35.59
CA LEU A 87 -27.00 6.53 34.96
C LEU A 87 -25.96 7.18 34.04
N VAL A 88 -26.39 8.04 33.11
CA VAL A 88 -25.49 8.75 32.18
C VAL A 88 -24.50 9.61 32.97
N ARG A 89 -24.96 10.33 34.00
CA ARG A 89 -24.08 11.13 34.86
C ARG A 89 -23.01 10.28 35.53
N LEU A 90 -23.39 9.17 36.18
CA LEU A 90 -22.44 8.28 36.86
C LEU A 90 -21.44 7.63 35.88
N CYS A 91 -21.91 7.20 34.71
CA CYS A 91 -21.03 6.65 33.68
C CYS A 91 -20.05 7.70 33.14
N ARG A 92 -20.48 8.95 32.92
CA ARG A 92 -19.60 10.05 32.51
C ARG A 92 -18.55 10.38 33.56
N GLU A 93 -18.97 10.55 34.82
CA GLU A 93 -18.07 10.85 35.94
C GLU A 93 -17.00 9.76 36.14
N GLN A 94 -17.30 8.52 35.73
CA GLN A 94 -16.41 7.38 35.90
C GLN A 94 -15.74 6.91 34.61
N VAL A 95 -15.92 7.59 33.48
CA VAL A 95 -15.35 7.21 32.18
C VAL A 95 -15.80 5.80 31.77
N ARG A 96 -17.12 5.55 31.80
CA ARG A 96 -17.79 4.25 31.56
C ARG A 96 -18.97 4.32 30.61
N LEU A 97 -19.08 5.34 29.76
CA LEU A 97 -20.13 5.41 28.75
C LEU A 97 -19.97 4.33 27.67
N GLY A 98 -18.75 4.05 27.21
CA GLY A 98 -18.52 2.99 26.22
C GLY A 98 -18.99 1.62 26.74
N CYS A 99 -18.68 1.30 28.00
CA CYS A 99 -19.15 0.10 28.69
C CYS A 99 -20.69 0.02 28.74
N LEU A 100 -21.35 1.12 29.10
CA LEU A 100 -22.82 1.19 29.14
C LEU A 100 -23.44 0.90 27.77
N VAL A 101 -22.93 1.54 26.70
CA VAL A 101 -23.44 1.34 25.34
C VAL A 101 -23.27 -0.11 24.88
N ARG A 102 -22.13 -0.74 25.16
CA ARG A 102 -21.88 -2.14 24.81
C ARG A 102 -22.86 -3.10 25.49
N TRP A 103 -23.16 -2.90 26.77
CA TRP A 103 -24.15 -3.70 27.49
C TRP A 103 -25.57 -3.46 27.00
N ILE A 104 -25.94 -2.22 26.68
CA ILE A 104 -27.24 -1.91 26.10
C ILE A 104 -27.42 -2.63 24.75
N LEU A 105 -26.43 -2.55 23.86
CA LEU A 105 -26.48 -3.22 22.57
C LEU A 105 -26.59 -4.74 22.71
N TYR A 106 -25.95 -5.32 23.73
CA TYR A 106 -26.02 -6.75 24.04
C TYR A 106 -27.40 -7.16 24.60
N LEU A 107 -27.89 -6.48 25.64
CA LEU A 107 -29.14 -6.82 26.34
C LEU A 107 -30.40 -6.55 25.50
N GLU A 108 -30.34 -5.57 24.59
CA GLU A 108 -31.45 -5.18 23.71
C GLU A 108 -31.29 -5.77 22.29
N GLU A 109 -30.39 -6.73 22.10
CA GLU A 109 -30.18 -7.48 20.85
C GLU A 109 -30.04 -6.57 19.60
N ARG A 110 -29.42 -5.40 19.76
CA ARG A 110 -29.25 -4.38 18.70
C ARG A 110 -30.57 -3.94 18.01
N GLY A 111 -31.67 -3.89 18.76
CA GLY A 111 -32.93 -3.30 18.29
C GLY A 111 -32.83 -1.83 17.86
N ARG A 112 -33.88 -1.32 17.21
CA ARG A 112 -33.90 0.08 16.69
C ARG A 112 -33.62 1.13 17.76
N SER A 113 -34.19 0.94 18.96
CA SER A 113 -34.03 1.87 20.09
C SER A 113 -32.61 1.84 20.66
N SER A 114 -31.98 0.67 20.78
CA SER A 114 -30.60 0.57 21.28
C SER A 114 -29.58 1.12 20.29
N LEU A 115 -29.82 0.97 18.98
CA LEU A 115 -29.03 1.66 17.95
C LEU A 115 -29.24 3.18 17.96
N ALA A 116 -30.44 3.67 18.29
CA ALA A 116 -30.68 5.10 18.46
C ALA A 116 -29.94 5.65 19.69
N ALA A 117 -29.95 4.93 20.81
CA ALA A 117 -29.17 5.28 21.99
C ALA A 117 -27.66 5.25 21.73
N ALA A 118 -27.15 4.25 20.99
CA ALA A 118 -25.74 4.20 20.62
C ALA A 118 -25.32 5.38 19.73
N ARG A 119 -26.16 5.80 18.77
CA ARG A 119 -25.93 7.01 17.96
C ARG A 119 -25.94 8.28 18.80
N ALA A 120 -26.88 8.41 19.74
CA ALA A 120 -26.93 9.56 20.64
C ALA A 120 -25.69 9.61 21.57
N ALA A 121 -25.18 8.45 21.98
CA ALA A 121 -23.99 8.34 22.82
C ALA A 121 -22.68 8.56 22.06
N GLU A 122 -22.67 8.42 20.73
CA GLU A 122 -21.45 8.38 19.91
C GLU A 122 -20.49 9.58 20.14
N PRO A 123 -20.96 10.84 20.20
CA PRO A 123 -20.06 11.97 20.45
C PRO A 123 -19.43 11.94 21.84
N LEU A 124 -20.19 11.47 22.84
CA LEU A 124 -19.72 11.39 24.24
C LEU A 124 -18.74 10.22 24.43
N VAL A 125 -19.02 9.07 23.81
CA VAL A 125 -18.14 7.90 23.82
C VAL A 125 -16.84 8.21 23.06
N HIS A 126 -16.92 8.92 21.95
CA HIS A 126 -15.71 9.33 21.22
C HIS A 126 -14.80 10.24 22.06
N ALA A 127 -15.37 11.21 22.78
CA ALA A 127 -14.61 12.06 23.69
C ALA A 127 -13.99 11.24 24.85
N GLU A 128 -14.73 10.26 25.37
CA GLU A 128 -14.24 9.31 26.39
C GLU A 128 -13.04 8.50 25.90
N GLU A 129 -13.17 7.85 24.74
CA GLU A 129 -12.12 7.05 24.10
C GLU A 129 -10.87 7.88 23.77
N TRP A 130 -11.05 9.12 23.29
CA TRP A 130 -9.95 10.03 23.01
C TRP A 130 -9.13 10.33 24.27
N GLU A 131 -9.77 10.66 25.39
CA GLU A 131 -9.10 10.92 26.66
C GLU A 131 -8.35 9.69 27.19
N GLN A 132 -8.89 8.49 26.97
CA GLN A 132 -8.24 7.23 27.35
C GLN A 132 -7.01 6.95 26.48
N LEU A 133 -7.11 7.15 25.16
CA LEU A 133 -6.08 6.77 24.20
C LEU A 133 -4.98 7.82 24.06
N TYR A 134 -5.30 9.11 24.08
CA TYR A 134 -4.37 10.19 23.74
C TYR A 134 -3.04 10.14 24.51
N ARG A 135 -3.07 9.69 25.78
CA ARG A 135 -1.88 9.59 26.63
C ARG A 135 -1.03 8.33 26.38
N LEU A 136 -1.60 7.32 25.72
CA LEU A 136 -0.96 6.04 25.46
C LEU A 136 -0.38 5.97 24.03
N LEU A 137 -0.91 6.81 23.14
CA LEU A 137 -0.53 6.87 21.74
C LEU A 137 0.73 7.75 21.53
N PRO A 138 1.45 7.57 20.41
CA PRO A 138 2.62 8.37 20.08
C PRO A 138 2.33 9.87 19.98
N GLU A 139 3.31 10.70 20.35
CA GLU A 139 3.24 12.15 20.17
C GLU A 139 2.95 12.52 18.71
N GLY A 140 2.03 13.47 18.51
CA GLY A 140 1.58 13.89 17.19
C GLY A 140 0.37 13.14 16.63
N THR A 141 -0.12 12.11 17.33
CA THR A 141 -1.39 11.43 16.96
C THR A 141 -2.56 12.41 17.02
N THR A 142 -3.37 12.45 15.97
CA THR A 142 -4.52 13.35 15.84
C THR A 142 -5.86 12.64 16.06
N ASP A 143 -6.89 13.42 16.34
CA ASP A 143 -8.30 12.97 16.46
C ASP A 143 -8.76 12.25 15.17
N ALA A 144 -8.30 12.73 14.03
CA ALA A 144 -8.59 12.13 12.72
C ALA A 144 -7.94 10.74 12.56
N ASP A 145 -6.76 10.52 13.13
CA ASP A 145 -6.08 9.22 13.10
C ASP A 145 -6.83 8.19 13.94
N VAL A 146 -7.29 8.60 15.12
CA VAL A 146 -8.12 7.76 16.00
C VAL A 146 -9.46 7.45 15.36
N ALA A 147 -10.13 8.44 14.77
CA ALA A 147 -11.37 8.22 14.03
C ALA A 147 -11.20 7.29 12.82
N LEU A 148 -10.04 7.36 12.13
CA LEU A 148 -9.71 6.48 11.02
C LEU A 148 -9.54 5.02 11.47
N VAL A 149 -8.74 4.79 12.52
CA VAL A 149 -8.53 3.45 13.09
C VAL A 149 -9.85 2.88 13.63
N ARG A 150 -10.64 3.69 14.35
CA ARG A 150 -11.96 3.31 14.85
C ARG A 150 -12.89 2.87 13.73
N ARG A 151 -12.99 3.65 12.65
CA ARG A 151 -13.85 3.31 11.52
C ARG A 151 -13.46 1.99 10.87
N GLU A 152 -12.17 1.72 10.74
CA GLU A 152 -11.68 0.50 10.12
C GLU A 152 -11.89 -0.72 11.03
N LEU A 153 -11.49 -0.63 12.29
CA LEU A 153 -11.64 -1.71 13.27
C LEU A 153 -13.12 -1.99 13.63
N ALA A 154 -13.99 -0.99 13.54
CA ALA A 154 -15.44 -1.19 13.70
C ALA A 154 -16.04 -2.14 12.63
N GLY A 155 -15.38 -2.30 11.48
CA GLY A 155 -15.78 -3.22 10.42
C GLY A 155 -15.38 -4.68 10.65
N HIS A 156 -14.56 -4.97 11.66
CA HIS A 156 -14.03 -6.30 11.93
C HIS A 156 -14.64 -6.92 13.18
N SER A 157 -14.95 -8.23 13.10
CA SER A 157 -15.42 -9.01 14.26
C SER A 157 -14.33 -9.08 15.35
N PRO A 158 -14.67 -8.98 16.65
CA PRO A 158 -13.73 -9.16 17.74
C PRO A 158 -13.09 -10.54 17.75
N ASP A 159 -13.74 -11.56 17.18
CA ASP A 159 -13.21 -12.92 17.11
C ASP A 159 -12.00 -13.04 16.17
N LEU A 160 -11.96 -12.23 15.10
CA LEU A 160 -10.85 -12.24 14.14
C LEU A 160 -9.54 -11.71 14.76
N VAL A 161 -9.64 -10.95 15.84
CA VAL A 161 -8.50 -10.36 16.55
C VAL A 161 -8.31 -10.99 17.94
N ALA A 162 -9.05 -12.05 18.27
CA ALA A 162 -9.04 -12.66 19.59
C ALA A 162 -7.65 -13.17 19.98
N GLU A 163 -6.94 -13.85 19.07
CA GLU A 163 -5.58 -14.34 19.34
C GLU A 163 -4.59 -13.20 19.63
N ALA A 164 -4.66 -12.12 18.85
CA ALA A 164 -3.84 -10.93 19.06
C ALA A 164 -4.18 -10.25 20.39
N PHE A 165 -5.46 -10.19 20.75
CA PHE A 165 -5.93 -9.61 22.00
C PHE A 165 -5.47 -10.42 23.21
N GLU A 166 -5.64 -11.75 23.17
CA GLU A 166 -5.19 -12.65 24.24
C GLU A 166 -3.67 -12.64 24.41
N THR A 167 -2.92 -12.51 23.30
CA THR A 167 -1.45 -12.37 23.36
C THR A 167 -1.02 -11.06 24.00
N ALA A 168 -1.75 -9.97 23.72
CA ALA A 168 -1.45 -8.66 24.28
C ALA A 168 -1.90 -8.51 25.74
N ARG A 169 -2.99 -9.19 26.11
CA ARG A 169 -3.58 -9.12 27.45
C ARG A 169 -2.67 -9.81 28.46
N THR A 170 -2.32 -9.10 29.53
CA THR A 170 -1.62 -9.70 30.67
C THR A 170 -2.60 -10.39 31.61
N ASP A 171 -2.33 -11.64 32.04
CA ASP A 171 -3.17 -12.52 32.87
C ASP A 171 -3.68 -11.94 34.21
N GLN A 172 -3.25 -10.74 34.61
CA GLN A 172 -3.43 -10.22 35.97
C GLN A 172 -4.71 -9.41 36.21
N LEU A 173 -5.53 -9.13 35.19
CA LEU A 173 -6.73 -8.29 35.35
C LEU A 173 -7.87 -8.79 34.46
N ALA A 174 -8.94 -9.30 35.06
CA ALA A 174 -10.22 -9.47 34.39
C ALA A 174 -11.37 -9.03 35.30
N PRO A 175 -11.83 -7.77 35.21
CA PRO A 175 -13.20 -7.44 35.55
C PRO A 175 -14.15 -8.05 34.50
N ALA A 176 -15.44 -8.13 34.81
CA ALA A 176 -16.47 -8.45 33.83
C ALA A 176 -16.50 -7.36 32.74
N GLU A 177 -15.77 -7.58 31.66
CA GLU A 177 -15.73 -6.68 30.51
C GLU A 177 -17.05 -6.80 29.74
N ALA A 178 -17.60 -5.65 29.35
CA ALA A 178 -18.75 -5.64 28.47
C ALA A 178 -18.39 -6.38 27.17
N PRO A 179 -19.26 -7.24 26.62
CA PRO A 179 -18.94 -8.02 25.43
C PRO A 179 -18.47 -7.08 24.31
N PRO A 180 -17.26 -7.28 23.75
CA PRO A 180 -16.79 -6.49 22.63
C PRO A 180 -17.65 -6.84 21.42
N HIS A 181 -18.01 -5.82 20.64
CA HIS A 181 -18.82 -5.96 19.44
C HIS A 181 -17.97 -5.88 18.17
N THR A 182 -16.81 -5.26 18.28
CA THR A 182 -15.88 -4.96 17.18
C THR A 182 -14.43 -5.14 17.62
N ALA A 183 -13.52 -5.22 16.65
CA ALA A 183 -12.08 -5.18 16.94
C ALA A 183 -11.63 -3.86 17.59
N TRP A 184 -12.38 -2.76 17.38
CA TRP A 184 -12.14 -1.48 18.05
C TRP A 184 -12.35 -1.59 19.55
N ASP A 185 -13.43 -2.25 19.98
CA ASP A 185 -13.72 -2.43 21.41
C ASP A 185 -12.57 -3.15 22.13
N ARG A 186 -11.97 -4.16 21.49
CA ARG A 186 -10.79 -4.86 22.01
C ARG A 186 -9.58 -3.95 22.17
N LEU A 187 -9.38 -2.99 21.27
CA LEU A 187 -8.31 -2.00 21.37
C LEU A 187 -8.54 -1.07 22.56
N VAL A 188 -9.77 -0.56 22.72
CA VAL A 188 -10.15 0.32 23.83
C VAL A 188 -10.05 -0.42 25.17
N ASP A 189 -10.46 -1.69 25.24
CA ASP A 189 -10.33 -2.50 26.46
C ASP A 189 -8.87 -2.58 26.94
N LEU A 190 -7.91 -2.75 26.02
CA LEU A 190 -6.48 -2.75 26.36
C LEU A 190 -5.95 -1.38 26.78
N ALA A 191 -6.54 -0.29 26.29
CA ALA A 191 -6.20 1.07 26.72
C ALA A 191 -6.68 1.36 28.14
N GLU A 192 -7.75 0.70 28.60
CA GLU A 192 -8.26 0.83 29.96
C GLU A 192 -7.46 0.02 31.00
N MET A 193 -6.58 -0.88 30.57
CA MET A 193 -5.78 -1.71 31.48
C MET A 193 -4.70 -0.87 32.17
N THR A 194 -4.65 -0.96 33.51
CA THR A 194 -3.56 -0.37 34.29
C THR A 194 -2.34 -1.29 34.25
N VAL A 195 -1.23 -0.76 33.74
CA VAL A 195 0.03 -1.50 33.58
C VAL A 195 1.06 -0.97 34.58
N PRO A 196 1.80 -1.83 35.30
CA PRO A 196 2.91 -1.40 36.16
C PRO A 196 4.00 -0.66 35.37
N GLU A 197 4.69 0.28 36.03
CA GLU A 197 5.82 0.99 35.43
C GLU A 197 6.91 0.02 34.94
N GLY A 198 7.38 0.22 33.71
CA GLY A 198 8.44 -0.60 33.09
C GLY A 198 7.97 -1.84 32.31
N VAL A 199 6.66 -2.14 32.32
CA VAL A 199 6.08 -3.22 31.49
C VAL A 199 5.59 -2.64 30.16
N GLU A 200 5.75 -3.41 29.08
CA GLU A 200 5.25 -3.02 27.76
C GLU A 200 3.73 -2.85 27.78
N LEU A 201 3.24 -1.75 27.19
CA LEU A 201 1.81 -1.43 27.15
C LEU A 201 1.07 -2.47 26.27
N PRO A 202 0.04 -3.19 26.79
CA PRO A 202 -0.76 -4.15 26.03
C PRO A 202 -1.32 -3.57 24.73
N LEU A 203 -1.77 -2.31 24.77
CA LEU A 203 -2.22 -1.59 23.59
C LEU A 203 -1.19 -1.59 22.46
N ARG A 204 0.10 -1.39 22.77
CA ARG A 204 1.17 -1.36 21.76
C ARG A 204 1.41 -2.75 21.16
N VAL A 205 1.45 -3.78 22.00
CA VAL A 205 1.57 -5.17 21.57
C VAL A 205 0.43 -5.53 20.62
N PHE A 206 -0.81 -5.18 20.99
CA PHE A 206 -1.98 -5.42 20.15
C PHE A 206 -1.93 -4.66 18.83
N CYS A 207 -1.56 -3.38 18.85
CA CYS A 207 -1.40 -2.59 17.62
C CYS A 207 -0.34 -3.17 16.68
N ALA A 208 0.72 -3.78 17.22
CA ALA A 208 1.73 -4.48 16.42
C ALA A 208 1.23 -5.81 15.82
N LEU A 209 0.31 -6.52 16.49
CA LEU A 209 -0.22 -7.81 16.06
C LEU A 209 -1.45 -7.69 15.14
N LEU A 210 -2.20 -6.61 15.25
CA LEU A 210 -3.44 -6.36 14.49
C LEU A 210 -3.28 -6.53 12.96
N PRO A 211 -2.22 -6.00 12.30
CA PRO A 211 -2.02 -6.17 10.87
C PRO A 211 -1.84 -7.63 10.41
N CYS A 212 -1.45 -8.54 11.31
CA CYS A 212 -1.33 -9.97 11.03
C CYS A 212 -2.67 -10.70 11.21
N ALA A 213 -3.53 -10.22 12.12
CA ALA A 213 -4.80 -10.85 12.44
C ALA A 213 -5.90 -10.49 11.42
N VAL A 214 -5.93 -9.24 10.94
CA VAL A 214 -6.97 -8.75 10.03
C VAL A 214 -6.38 -7.85 8.93
N PRO A 215 -6.99 -7.81 7.73
CA PRO A 215 -6.53 -6.94 6.66
C PRO A 215 -6.90 -5.48 6.92
N LEU A 216 -5.92 -4.66 7.30
CA LEU A 216 -6.06 -3.24 7.61
C LEU A 216 -5.52 -2.41 6.43
N ARG A 217 -6.42 -1.88 5.62
CA ARG A 217 -6.15 -1.17 4.36
C ARG A 217 -5.83 0.30 4.57
N ASP A 218 -6.52 0.96 5.48
CA ASP A 218 -6.48 2.42 5.58
C ASP A 218 -5.67 2.93 6.81
N CYS A 219 -5.43 2.08 7.83
CA CYS A 219 -4.78 2.44 9.11
C CYS A 219 -3.61 1.54 9.58
N ALA A 220 -3.14 0.57 8.78
CA ALA A 220 -2.06 -0.33 9.19
C ALA A 220 -0.77 0.39 9.63
N ASP A 221 -0.39 1.48 8.94
CA ASP A 221 0.82 2.24 9.27
C ASP A 221 0.66 3.00 10.60
N LEU A 222 -0.54 3.51 10.88
CA LEU A 222 -0.85 4.13 12.17
C LEU A 222 -0.75 3.11 13.30
N LEU A 223 -1.28 1.90 13.10
CA LEU A 223 -1.18 0.83 14.09
C LEU A 223 0.26 0.34 14.29
N LEU A 224 1.09 0.30 13.24
CA LEU A 224 2.52 0.00 13.36
C LEU A 224 3.27 1.09 14.15
N LEU A 225 2.92 2.37 13.91
CA LEU A 225 3.46 3.50 14.67
C LEU A 225 3.03 3.42 16.14
N TRP A 226 1.75 3.16 16.40
CA TRP A 226 1.21 2.96 17.75
C TRP A 226 1.83 1.76 18.45
N GLY A 227 2.20 0.72 17.70
CA GLY A 227 2.92 -0.46 18.17
C GLY A 227 4.41 -0.25 18.46
N GLY A 228 4.94 0.97 18.32
CA GLY A 228 6.31 1.31 18.73
C GLY A 228 7.40 1.04 17.69
N GLY A 229 7.05 0.79 16.43
CA GLY A 229 7.90 1.04 15.26
C GLY A 229 9.39 0.67 15.35
N ARG A 230 9.75 -0.55 15.75
CA ARG A 230 10.92 -1.32 15.24
C ARG A 230 10.96 -2.71 15.90
N ARG A 231 10.31 -3.67 15.26
CA ARG A 231 10.77 -5.07 15.32
C ARG A 231 11.05 -5.51 13.89
N GLU A 232 12.33 -5.43 13.53
CA GLU A 232 12.89 -6.21 12.42
C GLU A 232 12.46 -7.67 12.64
N GLY A 233 11.50 -8.16 11.86
CA GLY A 233 11.07 -9.55 11.95
C GLY A 233 9.60 -9.83 11.64
N ALA A 234 8.70 -8.86 11.77
CA ALA A 234 7.34 -9.04 11.29
C ALA A 234 7.30 -8.71 9.80
N ALA A 235 7.23 -9.74 8.96
CA ALA A 235 7.03 -9.59 7.52
C ALA A 235 5.82 -8.69 7.30
N ALA A 236 6.11 -7.46 6.89
CA ALA A 236 5.10 -6.47 6.64
C ALA A 236 4.09 -7.06 5.64
N PRO A 237 2.77 -6.84 5.82
CA PRO A 237 1.78 -7.42 4.91
C PRO A 237 2.20 -7.08 3.49
N PRO A 238 2.21 -8.05 2.56
CA PRO A 238 2.79 -7.84 1.24
C PRO A 238 2.17 -6.56 0.70
N GLY A 239 3.04 -5.60 0.35
CA GLY A 239 2.61 -4.46 -0.45
C GLY A 239 1.84 -4.99 -1.65
N THR A 240 1.15 -4.12 -2.38
CA THR A 240 0.70 -4.57 -3.71
C THR A 240 1.90 -5.23 -4.40
N ARG A 241 1.72 -6.43 -4.98
CA ARG A 241 2.78 -7.08 -5.79
C ARG A 241 3.30 -6.17 -6.93
N ALA A 242 2.62 -5.06 -7.18
CA ALA A 242 3.03 -4.03 -8.10
C ALA A 242 4.20 -3.19 -7.54
N PRO A 243 5.28 -3.00 -8.33
CA PRO A 243 6.37 -2.11 -7.95
C PRO A 243 5.91 -0.65 -7.93
N ALA A 244 6.63 0.22 -7.20
CA ALA A 244 6.56 1.66 -7.32
C ALA A 244 7.14 2.04 -8.70
N ARG A 245 6.45 2.87 -9.47
CA ARG A 245 6.81 3.04 -10.89
C ARG A 245 7.13 4.49 -11.22
N LEU A 246 8.23 4.67 -11.93
CA LEU A 246 8.55 5.88 -12.67
C LEU A 246 8.31 5.60 -14.15
N VAL A 247 7.26 6.18 -14.72
CA VAL A 247 7.02 6.11 -16.16
C VAL A 247 7.58 7.37 -16.80
N VAL A 248 8.46 7.22 -17.79
CA VAL A 248 9.08 8.34 -18.50
C VAL A 248 8.78 8.20 -19.98
N HIS A 249 8.10 9.19 -20.54
CA HIS A 249 7.82 9.27 -21.97
C HIS A 249 8.75 10.30 -22.61
N VAL A 250 9.56 9.84 -23.56
CA VAL A 250 10.48 10.68 -24.33
C VAL A 250 9.93 10.84 -25.73
N THR A 251 9.72 12.08 -26.15
CA THR A 251 9.27 12.43 -27.50
C THR A 251 10.23 13.38 -28.19
N GLN A 252 10.16 13.40 -29.53
CA GLN A 252 10.90 14.38 -30.31
C GLN A 252 10.30 15.76 -30.09
N GLY A 253 11.10 16.69 -29.57
CA GLY A 253 10.69 18.09 -29.44
C GLY A 253 10.70 18.82 -30.77
N ARG A 254 10.43 20.13 -30.73
CA ARG A 254 10.32 20.97 -31.94
C ARG A 254 11.61 21.07 -32.76
N SER A 255 12.76 20.87 -32.13
CA SER A 255 14.08 20.85 -32.79
C SER A 255 14.61 19.42 -32.83
N ARG A 256 15.37 19.08 -33.88
CA ARG A 256 15.84 17.72 -34.17
C ARG A 256 16.69 17.11 -33.05
N ASP A 257 17.42 17.95 -32.30
CA ASP A 257 18.35 17.54 -31.24
C ASP A 257 17.81 17.86 -29.84
N ARG A 258 16.52 18.18 -29.75
CA ARG A 258 15.84 18.52 -28.49
C ARG A 258 14.66 17.59 -28.28
N TYR A 259 14.53 17.11 -27.06
CA TYR A 259 13.57 16.09 -26.68
C TYR A 259 12.69 16.59 -25.56
N ASP A 260 11.43 16.21 -25.59
CA ASP A 260 10.48 16.52 -24.53
C ASP A 260 10.36 15.27 -23.65
N VAL A 261 10.62 15.43 -22.35
CA VAL A 261 10.60 14.35 -21.36
C VAL A 261 9.44 14.58 -20.40
N GLU A 262 8.39 13.80 -20.56
CA GLU A 262 7.25 13.77 -19.65
C GLU A 262 7.37 12.58 -18.71
N TYR A 263 6.99 12.73 -17.45
CA TYR A 263 7.07 11.63 -16.50
C TYR A 263 5.87 11.58 -15.58
N TRP A 264 5.61 10.37 -15.07
CA TRP A 264 4.65 10.11 -14.01
C TRP A 264 5.24 9.21 -12.94
N THR A 265 4.85 9.45 -11.70
CA THR A 265 5.04 8.48 -10.62
C THR A 265 3.72 7.75 -10.36
N VAL A 266 3.81 6.42 -10.30
CA VAL A 266 2.68 5.54 -10.01
C VAL A 266 2.94 4.87 -8.68
N LEU A 267 2.20 5.31 -7.67
CA LEU A 267 2.36 4.90 -6.29
C LEU A 267 0.99 4.56 -5.72
N SER A 268 0.97 3.64 -4.77
CA SER A 268 -0.20 3.41 -3.95
C SER A 268 -0.30 4.55 -2.95
N GLU A 269 -1.48 5.16 -2.81
CA GLU A 269 -1.69 6.19 -1.79
C GLU A 269 -1.44 5.63 -0.38
N ARG A 270 -1.78 4.36 -0.18
CA ARG A 270 -1.62 3.60 1.07
C ARG A 270 -1.29 2.14 0.76
N ARG A 271 -0.73 1.43 1.74
CA ARG A 271 -0.42 0.00 1.61
C ARG A 271 -1.64 -0.82 1.20
N GLY A 272 -1.48 -1.68 0.19
CA GLY A 272 -2.56 -2.55 -0.30
C GLY A 272 -3.60 -1.88 -1.20
N ARG A 273 -3.56 -0.55 -1.37
CA ARG A 273 -4.35 0.14 -2.43
C ARG A 273 -3.70 -0.06 -3.78
N ALA A 274 -4.52 -0.14 -4.83
CA ALA A 274 -4.01 -0.19 -6.19
C ALA A 274 -3.17 1.08 -6.49
N PRO A 275 -2.04 0.95 -7.18
CA PRO A 275 -1.22 2.09 -7.54
C PRO A 275 -1.94 2.99 -8.54
N ASP A 276 -1.85 4.30 -8.36
CA ASP A 276 -2.42 5.31 -9.26
C ASP A 276 -1.37 6.35 -9.67
N PHE A 277 -1.61 7.03 -10.79
CA PHE A 277 -0.77 8.11 -11.28
C PHE A 277 -0.92 9.33 -10.37
N CYS A 278 0.14 9.67 -9.63
CA CYS A 278 0.07 10.68 -8.57
C CYS A 278 1.06 11.84 -8.72
N GLY A 279 2.25 11.61 -9.27
CA GLY A 279 3.19 12.66 -9.67
C GLY A 279 3.20 12.81 -11.19
N HIS A 280 3.33 14.05 -11.66
CA HIS A 280 3.46 14.38 -13.07
C HIS A 280 4.43 15.54 -13.24
N GLY A 281 5.25 15.48 -14.27
CA GLY A 281 6.07 16.59 -14.68
C GLY A 281 6.45 16.50 -16.15
N HIS A 282 6.87 17.64 -16.69
CA HIS A 282 7.24 17.76 -18.09
C HIS A 282 8.44 18.70 -18.21
N THR A 283 9.52 18.18 -18.81
CA THR A 283 10.75 18.90 -19.06
C THR A 283 10.96 19.03 -20.57
N PRO A 284 10.58 20.17 -21.18
CA PRO A 284 10.74 20.38 -22.60
C PRO A 284 12.19 20.68 -22.98
N HIS A 285 12.54 20.44 -24.24
CA HIS A 285 13.80 20.88 -24.86
C HIS A 285 15.09 20.32 -24.23
N MET A 286 15.04 19.10 -23.73
CA MET A 286 16.17 18.37 -23.16
C MET A 286 17.17 17.91 -24.24
N GLU A 287 18.45 17.90 -23.91
CA GLU A 287 19.51 17.31 -24.74
C GLU A 287 19.59 15.80 -24.51
N ALA A 288 19.88 15.04 -25.57
CA ALA A 288 19.96 13.58 -25.53
C ALA A 288 20.82 13.05 -24.37
N GLU A 289 22.02 13.62 -24.20
CA GLU A 289 23.02 13.22 -23.21
C GLU A 289 22.54 13.41 -21.75
N ARG A 290 21.58 14.31 -21.54
CA ARG A 290 21.06 14.64 -20.20
C ARG A 290 19.89 13.77 -19.78
N ILE A 291 19.28 13.02 -20.70
CA ILE A 291 18.08 12.23 -20.44
C ILE A 291 18.35 11.16 -19.37
N GLY A 292 19.45 10.40 -19.50
CA GLY A 292 19.81 9.36 -18.54
C GLY A 292 19.98 9.91 -17.11
N ALA A 293 20.74 11.00 -16.96
CA ALA A 293 20.94 11.67 -15.67
C ALA A 293 19.62 12.22 -15.09
N HIS A 294 18.75 12.77 -15.94
CA HIS A 294 17.43 13.25 -15.51
C HIS A 294 16.55 12.11 -14.99
N VAL A 295 16.50 10.98 -15.69
CA VAL A 295 15.79 9.76 -15.24
C VAL A 295 16.36 9.26 -13.90
N GLY A 296 17.69 9.28 -13.74
CA GLY A 296 18.36 8.94 -12.49
C GLY A 296 17.94 9.82 -11.31
N GLY A 297 17.88 11.14 -11.52
CA GLY A 297 17.41 12.08 -10.49
C GLY A 297 15.92 11.92 -10.15
N LEU A 298 15.07 11.65 -11.15
CA LEU A 298 13.65 11.33 -10.92
C LEU A 298 13.47 10.03 -10.13
N LEU A 299 14.31 9.02 -10.38
CA LEU A 299 14.32 7.78 -9.60
C LEU A 299 14.72 8.06 -8.15
N THR A 300 15.71 8.92 -7.91
CA THR A 300 16.08 9.33 -6.54
C THR A 300 14.91 10.00 -5.81
N LEU A 301 14.15 10.86 -6.50
CA LEU A 301 12.94 11.47 -5.93
C LEU A 301 11.85 10.43 -5.61
N LEU A 302 11.69 9.41 -6.46
CA LEU A 302 10.77 8.31 -6.20
C LEU A 302 11.22 7.46 -5.00
N GLU A 303 12.50 7.13 -4.90
CA GLU A 303 13.05 6.31 -3.81
C GLU A 303 12.92 6.97 -2.44
N VAL A 304 12.98 8.31 -2.36
CA VAL A 304 12.78 9.05 -1.10
C VAL A 304 11.30 9.31 -0.75
N ASP A 305 10.37 9.05 -1.67
CA ASP A 305 8.93 9.14 -1.38
C ASP A 305 8.53 8.01 -0.43
N HIS A 306 7.99 8.36 0.74
CA HIS A 306 7.55 7.40 1.76
C HIS A 306 6.57 6.34 1.23
N ARG A 307 5.76 6.67 0.21
CA ARG A 307 4.79 5.74 -0.40
C ARG A 307 5.47 4.63 -1.19
N THR A 308 6.72 4.80 -1.59
CA THR A 308 7.53 3.75 -2.22
C THR A 308 7.64 2.51 -1.31
N GLY A 309 7.59 2.69 0.01
CA GLY A 309 7.55 1.59 0.98
C GLY A 309 6.30 0.69 0.91
N TYR A 310 5.27 1.07 0.15
CA TYR A 310 4.06 0.28 -0.06
C TYR A 310 4.18 -0.77 -1.17
N HIS A 311 5.33 -0.81 -1.85
CA HIS A 311 5.57 -1.61 -3.04
C HIS A 311 6.66 -2.66 -2.84
N GLU A 312 6.65 -3.72 -3.65
CA GLU A 312 7.63 -4.82 -3.60
C GLU A 312 9.02 -4.44 -4.18
N GLY A 313 9.16 -3.23 -4.70
CA GLY A 313 10.38 -2.72 -5.33
C GLY A 313 10.09 -1.53 -6.21
N VAL A 314 11.10 -1.08 -6.95
CA VAL A 314 11.01 0.08 -7.85
C VAL A 314 11.17 -0.35 -9.30
N ARG A 315 10.42 0.28 -10.20
CA ARG A 315 10.47 0.04 -11.64
C ARG A 315 10.50 1.34 -12.43
N VAL A 316 11.35 1.40 -13.44
CA VAL A 316 11.42 2.48 -14.41
C VAL A 316 10.89 1.96 -15.75
N GLU A 317 9.89 2.64 -16.30
CA GLU A 317 9.29 2.33 -17.60
C GLU A 317 9.62 3.46 -18.59
N LEU A 318 10.50 3.17 -19.53
CA LEU A 318 10.96 4.10 -20.56
C LEU A 318 10.12 3.92 -21.82
N VAL A 319 9.29 4.90 -22.13
CA VAL A 319 8.38 4.91 -23.28
C VAL A 319 8.94 5.84 -24.34
N ALA A 320 9.14 5.33 -25.55
CA ALA A 320 9.53 6.12 -26.71
C ALA A 320 9.29 5.31 -27.99
N ARG A 321 9.24 5.99 -29.14
CA ARG A 321 9.25 5.32 -30.44
C ARG A 321 10.53 4.49 -30.62
N LEU A 322 10.44 3.35 -31.30
CA LEU A 322 11.59 2.46 -31.49
C LEU A 322 12.75 3.14 -32.23
N ASP A 323 12.44 3.95 -33.25
CA ASP A 323 13.44 4.71 -34.00
C ASP A 323 14.14 5.76 -33.12
N LEU A 324 13.43 6.31 -32.14
CA LEU A 324 13.97 7.24 -31.16
C LEU A 324 14.88 6.52 -30.16
N LEU A 325 14.45 5.36 -29.62
CA LEU A 325 15.28 4.52 -28.75
C LEU A 325 16.60 4.14 -29.40
N ARG A 326 16.56 3.77 -30.70
CA ARG A 326 17.75 3.46 -31.51
C ARG A 326 18.68 4.66 -31.60
N ARG A 327 18.15 5.82 -32.01
CA ARG A 327 18.95 7.03 -32.24
C ARG A 327 19.57 7.60 -30.96
N LEU A 328 18.88 7.48 -29.84
CA LEU A 328 19.32 8.01 -28.55
C LEU A 328 20.27 7.07 -27.80
N GLU A 329 20.55 5.88 -28.36
CA GLU A 329 21.31 4.83 -27.68
C GLU A 329 20.79 4.62 -26.26
N ALA A 330 19.48 4.41 -26.15
CA ALA A 330 18.77 4.43 -24.89
C ALA A 330 19.25 3.33 -23.92
N GLU A 331 20.00 2.33 -24.37
CA GLU A 331 20.70 1.38 -23.49
C GLU A 331 21.69 2.08 -22.55
N ARG A 332 22.35 3.15 -23.01
CA ARG A 332 23.37 3.89 -22.23
C ARG A 332 22.77 4.61 -21.04
N TRP A 333 21.46 4.87 -21.04
CA TRP A 333 20.78 5.45 -19.87
C TRP A 333 20.85 4.54 -18.65
N GLN A 334 21.11 3.24 -18.82
CA GLN A 334 21.32 2.35 -17.68
C GLN A 334 22.64 2.60 -16.95
N GLU A 335 23.61 3.23 -17.62
CA GLU A 335 24.88 3.65 -17.03
C GLU A 335 24.74 4.91 -16.18
N ALA A 336 23.68 5.70 -16.40
CA ALA A 336 23.37 6.85 -15.57
C ALA A 336 23.10 6.38 -14.12
N GLY A 337 23.94 6.82 -13.20
CA GLY A 337 23.88 6.47 -11.80
C GLY A 337 24.06 7.68 -10.89
N GLU A 338 23.53 7.57 -9.68
CA GLU A 338 23.85 8.44 -8.55
C GLU A 338 24.34 7.54 -7.41
N GLY A 339 25.40 7.95 -6.70
CA GLY A 339 25.97 7.18 -5.59
C GLY A 339 26.55 5.81 -6.00
N ASP A 340 27.34 5.77 -7.09
CA ASP A 340 28.02 4.58 -7.64
C ASP A 340 27.12 3.42 -8.11
N ARG A 341 25.79 3.59 -8.07
CA ARG A 341 24.82 2.57 -8.51
C ARG A 341 24.15 2.95 -9.82
N ARG A 342 24.30 2.07 -10.82
CA ARG A 342 23.66 2.14 -12.14
C ARG A 342 22.13 1.98 -12.06
N LEU A 343 21.39 2.54 -13.02
CA LEU A 343 19.91 2.51 -13.05
C LEU A 343 19.35 1.09 -12.90
N GLY A 344 19.89 0.13 -13.67
CA GLY A 344 19.44 -1.28 -13.65
C GLY A 344 19.73 -2.02 -12.33
N ALA A 345 20.67 -1.52 -11.53
CA ALA A 345 20.96 -2.05 -10.18
C ALA A 345 20.11 -1.39 -9.08
N ARG A 346 19.44 -0.26 -9.40
CA ARG A 346 18.54 0.47 -8.50
C ARG A 346 17.08 0.09 -8.69
N ALA A 347 16.66 -0.17 -9.93
CA ALA A 347 15.28 -0.49 -10.26
C ALA A 347 15.17 -1.55 -11.37
N GLN A 348 13.98 -2.14 -11.50
CA GLN A 348 13.59 -2.90 -12.68
C GLN A 348 13.47 -1.94 -13.86
N VAL A 349 14.20 -2.15 -14.96
CA VAL A 349 14.15 -1.25 -16.13
C VAL A 349 13.44 -1.95 -17.27
N VAL A 350 12.41 -1.29 -17.81
CA VAL A 350 11.62 -1.78 -18.93
C VAL A 350 11.46 -0.71 -19.99
N TYR A 351 11.66 -1.09 -21.25
CA TYR A 351 11.47 -0.21 -22.39
C TYR A 351 10.18 -0.57 -23.10
N ARG A 352 9.43 0.44 -23.53
CA ARG A 352 8.15 0.26 -24.22
C ARG A 352 8.14 1.06 -25.51
N ALA A 353 7.89 0.35 -26.61
CA ALA A 353 7.69 0.96 -27.91
C ALA A 353 6.35 1.73 -27.90
N GLU A 354 6.43 3.05 -28.07
CA GLU A 354 5.28 3.95 -28.08
C GLU A 354 4.22 3.54 -29.10
N GLU A 355 4.66 2.99 -30.25
CA GLU A 355 3.84 2.50 -31.35
C GLU A 355 2.76 1.50 -30.91
N LEU A 356 2.98 0.86 -29.77
CA LEU A 356 2.15 -0.20 -29.25
C LEU A 356 1.44 0.15 -27.94
N VAL A 357 1.82 1.25 -27.29
CA VAL A 357 1.22 1.74 -26.04
C VAL A 357 0.12 2.77 -26.32
N ASP A 358 0.30 3.67 -27.30
CA ASP A 358 -0.67 4.72 -27.62
C ASP A 358 -1.63 4.30 -28.76
N PRO A 359 -2.93 4.10 -28.48
CA PRO A 359 -3.91 3.74 -29.50
C PRO A 359 -4.15 4.80 -30.58
N ALA A 360 -3.85 6.07 -30.29
CA ALA A 360 -4.18 7.18 -31.15
C ALA A 360 -3.18 7.40 -32.30
N ARG A 361 -2.01 6.74 -32.27
CA ARG A 361 -0.86 7.07 -33.14
C ARG A 361 -0.58 6.11 -34.32
N GLY A 362 -1.41 5.09 -34.59
CA GLY A 362 -1.34 4.36 -35.89
C GLY A 362 -1.73 2.88 -35.93
N ASP A 363 -1.43 2.27 -37.10
CA ASP A 363 -1.84 0.95 -37.65
C ASP A 363 -1.31 -0.30 -36.90
N THR A 364 -0.99 -0.19 -35.62
CA THR A 364 -0.50 -1.32 -34.82
C THR A 364 -1.61 -2.12 -34.17
N ALA A 365 -2.89 -1.76 -34.34
CA ALA A 365 -4.03 -2.44 -33.72
C ALA A 365 -4.02 -3.97 -33.93
N GLN A 366 -3.58 -4.44 -35.10
CA GLN A 366 -3.41 -5.87 -35.36
C GLN A 366 -2.27 -6.50 -34.57
N ALA A 367 -1.11 -5.85 -34.52
CA ALA A 367 0.02 -6.28 -33.68
C ALA A 367 -0.40 -6.35 -32.21
N ARG A 368 -1.21 -5.38 -31.75
CA ARG A 368 -1.70 -5.32 -30.38
C ARG A 368 -2.64 -6.46 -30.02
N ARG A 369 -3.61 -6.73 -30.89
CA ARG A 369 -4.51 -7.89 -30.74
C ARG A 369 -3.75 -9.21 -30.77
N THR A 370 -2.78 -9.33 -31.68
CA THR A 370 -1.97 -10.55 -31.81
C THR A 370 -1.15 -10.78 -30.56
N CYS A 371 -0.52 -9.73 -30.03
CA CYS A 371 0.22 -9.81 -28.78
C CYS A 371 -0.64 -10.16 -27.58
N ALA A 372 -1.80 -9.51 -27.41
CA ALA A 372 -2.74 -9.84 -26.33
C ALA A 372 -3.13 -11.32 -26.40
N ARG A 373 -3.46 -11.83 -27.60
CA ARG A 373 -3.77 -13.25 -27.82
C ARG A 373 -2.59 -14.17 -27.47
N ARG A 374 -1.37 -13.84 -27.90
CA ARG A 374 -0.16 -14.63 -27.55
C ARG A 374 0.09 -14.62 -26.05
N TRP A 375 -0.15 -13.48 -25.40
CA TRP A 375 0.01 -13.32 -23.95
C TRP A 375 -1.08 -14.04 -23.13
N GLU A 376 -2.32 -14.07 -23.61
CA GLU A 376 -3.40 -14.91 -23.04
C GLU A 376 -3.09 -16.39 -23.23
N GLY A 377 -2.54 -16.76 -24.40
CA GLY A 377 -2.02 -18.10 -24.68
C GLY A 377 -0.97 -18.55 -23.67
N LEU A 378 -0.09 -17.64 -23.23
CA LEU A 378 0.89 -17.89 -22.19
C LEU A 378 0.25 -18.27 -20.84
N ALA A 379 -0.96 -17.80 -20.52
CA ALA A 379 -1.67 -18.20 -19.30
C ALA A 379 -2.33 -19.59 -19.39
N SER A 380 -2.58 -20.10 -20.60
CA SER A 380 -3.37 -21.32 -20.83
C SER A 380 -2.57 -22.52 -21.32
N ALA A 381 -1.47 -22.31 -22.06
CA ALA A 381 -0.73 -23.38 -22.73
C ALA A 381 0.34 -24.07 -21.85
N CYS A 382 0.66 -23.51 -20.67
CA CYS A 382 1.73 -23.93 -19.74
C CYS A 382 3.16 -23.96 -20.32
N GLU A 383 3.33 -23.90 -21.64
CA GLU A 383 4.62 -23.90 -22.35
C GLU A 383 4.56 -22.91 -23.52
N VAL A 384 5.57 -22.05 -23.63
CA VAL A 384 5.67 -21.01 -24.67
C VAL A 384 7.08 -20.99 -25.27
N LEU A 385 7.22 -20.55 -26.52
CA LEU A 385 8.50 -20.56 -27.23
C LEU A 385 9.26 -19.25 -27.08
N HIS A 386 10.55 -19.39 -26.80
CA HIS A 386 11.55 -18.35 -26.88
C HIS A 386 12.46 -18.57 -28.10
N LEU A 387 12.67 -17.51 -28.88
CA LEU A 387 13.53 -17.52 -30.06
C LEU A 387 14.79 -16.69 -29.79
N ASP A 388 15.97 -17.31 -29.87
CA ASP A 388 17.26 -16.62 -29.74
C ASP A 388 17.97 -16.50 -31.08
N THR A 389 17.96 -15.28 -31.64
CA THR A 389 18.51 -15.01 -32.98
C THR A 389 20.02 -15.20 -33.08
N ALA A 390 20.77 -15.12 -31.97
CA ALA A 390 22.21 -15.37 -31.95
C ALA A 390 22.55 -16.83 -32.26
N HIS A 391 21.75 -17.76 -31.71
CA HIS A 391 21.93 -19.21 -31.89
C HIS A 391 21.31 -19.72 -33.20
N GLU A 392 20.37 -18.97 -33.78
CA GLU A 392 19.67 -19.31 -35.02
C GLU A 392 20.45 -18.99 -36.30
N ALA A 393 21.45 -18.11 -36.22
CA ALA A 393 22.27 -17.70 -37.37
C ALA A 393 22.97 -18.88 -38.08
N GLY A 394 23.07 -20.05 -37.44
CA GLY A 394 23.65 -21.27 -37.99
C GLY A 394 22.67 -22.26 -38.63
N GLN A 395 21.35 -22.03 -38.60
CA GLN A 395 20.40 -23.07 -39.01
C GLN A 395 19.87 -22.91 -40.43
N ARG A 396 19.96 -24.03 -41.12
CA ARG A 396 19.95 -24.15 -42.56
C ARG A 396 19.00 -25.31 -42.87
N ARG A 397 17.74 -25.01 -43.21
CA ARG A 397 16.73 -26.04 -43.51
C ARG A 397 16.98 -26.58 -44.92
N ARG A 398 17.01 -27.92 -45.05
CA ARG A 398 17.13 -28.59 -46.35
C ARG A 398 15.74 -28.81 -46.95
N ARG A 399 15.43 -28.17 -48.06
CA ARG A 399 14.19 -28.39 -48.83
C ARG A 399 14.58 -28.68 -50.28
N GLY A 400 14.20 -29.86 -50.78
CA GLY A 400 14.52 -30.27 -52.15
C GLY A 400 16.03 -30.33 -52.45
N GLY A 401 16.85 -30.80 -51.50
CA GLY A 401 18.30 -30.92 -51.67
C GLY A 401 19.11 -29.63 -51.51
N ARG A 402 18.46 -28.46 -51.48
CA ARG A 402 19.10 -27.16 -51.22
C ARG A 402 18.86 -26.70 -49.80
N THR A 403 19.85 -25.99 -49.26
CA THR A 403 19.88 -25.53 -47.88
C THR A 403 19.57 -24.05 -47.85
N TYR A 404 18.48 -23.65 -47.20
CA TYR A 404 18.04 -22.25 -47.11
C TYR A 404 17.96 -21.80 -45.65
N ARG A 405 18.23 -20.51 -45.42
CA ARG A 405 17.97 -19.85 -44.14
C ARG A 405 16.52 -19.35 -44.18
N GLU A 406 15.69 -19.83 -43.26
CA GLU A 406 14.31 -19.35 -43.14
C GLU A 406 14.34 -17.88 -42.67
N PRO A 407 13.64 -16.95 -43.35
CA PRO A 407 13.54 -15.57 -42.90
C PRO A 407 12.95 -15.49 -41.49
N LEU A 408 13.51 -14.63 -40.64
CA LEU A 408 13.03 -14.42 -39.27
C LEU A 408 11.53 -14.10 -39.23
N VAL A 409 11.05 -13.30 -40.18
CA VAL A 409 9.64 -12.90 -40.32
C VAL A 409 8.71 -14.10 -40.48
N GLU A 410 9.10 -15.13 -41.24
CA GLU A 410 8.28 -16.34 -41.44
C GLU A 410 8.20 -17.14 -40.15
N ARG A 411 9.29 -17.21 -39.38
CA ARG A 411 9.33 -17.92 -38.10
C ARG A 411 8.50 -17.25 -37.03
N LEU A 412 8.57 -15.92 -36.94
CA LEU A 412 7.82 -15.13 -35.97
C LEU A 412 6.30 -15.25 -36.11
N GLN A 413 5.80 -15.84 -37.22
CA GLN A 413 4.38 -16.16 -37.40
C GLN A 413 3.88 -17.28 -36.48
N ASP A 414 4.75 -18.10 -35.89
CA ASP A 414 4.33 -19.07 -34.87
C ASP A 414 3.80 -18.33 -33.63
N ASP A 415 2.51 -18.51 -33.35
CA ASP A 415 1.82 -17.84 -32.23
C ASP A 415 2.29 -18.32 -30.85
N ARG A 416 3.08 -19.40 -30.78
CA ARG A 416 3.73 -19.83 -29.54
C ARG A 416 4.97 -18.99 -29.21
N ILE A 417 5.51 -18.24 -30.17
CA ILE A 417 6.68 -17.38 -29.93
C ILE A 417 6.24 -16.14 -29.16
N VAL A 418 6.56 -16.14 -27.87
CA VAL A 418 6.21 -15.05 -26.94
C VAL A 418 7.39 -14.15 -26.61
N ALA A 419 8.62 -14.65 -26.82
CA ALA A 419 9.84 -13.93 -26.50
C ALA A 419 10.88 -14.07 -27.62
N LEU A 420 11.52 -12.95 -27.98
CA LEU A 420 12.62 -12.90 -28.95
C LEU A 420 13.88 -12.33 -28.28
N SER A 421 14.99 -13.05 -28.30
CA SER A 421 16.31 -12.50 -27.94
C SER A 421 17.07 -12.05 -29.17
N VAL A 422 17.59 -10.82 -29.12
CA VAL A 422 18.46 -10.24 -30.14
C VAL A 422 19.82 -9.86 -29.54
N PRO A 423 20.94 -10.30 -30.15
CA PRO A 423 22.27 -9.82 -29.80
C PRO A 423 22.49 -8.41 -30.39
N SER A 424 23.53 -7.74 -29.90
CA SER A 424 24.03 -6.44 -30.38
C SER A 424 23.20 -5.22 -30.01
N HIS A 425 23.75 -4.04 -30.27
CA HIS A 425 23.08 -2.74 -30.18
C HIS A 425 21.79 -2.66 -31.01
N LEU A 426 20.87 -1.78 -30.61
CA LEU A 426 19.58 -1.64 -31.30
C LEU A 426 19.75 -1.15 -32.74
N ASP A 427 20.84 -0.43 -33.05
CA ASP A 427 21.14 -0.01 -34.42
C ASP A 427 21.36 -1.20 -35.37
N GLU A 428 21.97 -2.27 -34.87
CA GLU A 428 22.25 -3.49 -35.64
C GLU A 428 21.03 -4.42 -35.74
N CYS A 429 20.22 -4.49 -34.68
CA CYS A 429 19.08 -5.40 -34.60
C CYS A 429 17.71 -4.74 -34.82
N HIS A 430 17.66 -3.44 -35.15
CA HIS A 430 16.43 -2.63 -35.27
C HIS A 430 15.36 -3.32 -36.10
N MET A 431 15.70 -3.84 -37.29
CA MET A 431 14.73 -4.47 -38.18
C MET A 431 14.15 -5.77 -37.62
N SER A 432 14.95 -6.53 -36.86
CA SER A 432 14.49 -7.74 -36.18
C SER A 432 13.52 -7.40 -35.05
N VAL A 433 13.86 -6.39 -34.24
CA VAL A 433 12.99 -5.89 -33.16
C VAL A 433 11.70 -5.32 -33.75
N TRP A 434 11.79 -4.44 -34.74
CA TRP A 434 10.63 -3.88 -35.44
C TRP A 434 9.71 -4.97 -36.00
N SER A 435 10.28 -5.98 -36.67
CA SER A 435 9.49 -7.10 -37.22
C SER A 435 8.76 -7.87 -36.13
N ALA A 436 9.42 -8.14 -35.01
CA ALA A 436 8.81 -8.80 -33.86
C ALA A 436 7.65 -7.98 -33.27
N LEU A 437 7.85 -6.68 -33.11
CA LEU A 437 6.82 -5.76 -32.62
C LEU A 437 5.61 -5.74 -33.56
N MET A 438 5.82 -5.62 -34.87
CA MET A 438 4.74 -5.57 -35.86
C MET A 438 3.97 -6.88 -36.01
N ILE A 439 4.61 -8.02 -35.73
CA ILE A 439 3.97 -9.34 -35.70
C ILE A 439 3.28 -9.61 -34.36
N GLY A 440 3.52 -8.78 -33.34
CA GLY A 440 2.88 -8.87 -32.02
C GLY A 440 3.59 -9.85 -31.07
N VAL A 441 4.91 -9.95 -31.15
CA VAL A 441 5.71 -10.67 -30.13
C VAL A 441 5.66 -9.88 -28.80
N PRO A 442 5.21 -10.48 -27.69
CA PRO A 442 5.06 -9.79 -26.41
C PRO A 442 6.32 -9.27 -25.74
N VAL A 443 7.44 -9.97 -25.86
CA VAL A 443 8.69 -9.61 -25.18
C VAL A 443 9.86 -9.69 -26.14
N VAL A 444 10.67 -8.64 -26.22
CA VAL A 444 11.94 -8.65 -26.95
C VAL A 444 13.07 -8.36 -25.98
N ILE A 445 13.99 -9.31 -25.84
CA ILE A 445 15.17 -9.22 -24.98
C ILE A 445 16.33 -8.75 -25.86
N TRP A 446 16.66 -7.47 -25.74
CA TRP A 446 17.75 -6.83 -26.44
C TRP A 446 19.02 -6.84 -25.59
N ARG A 447 20.10 -7.42 -26.13
CA ARG A 447 21.39 -7.59 -25.44
C ARG A 447 22.37 -6.55 -25.99
N SER A 448 22.64 -5.48 -25.26
CA SER A 448 23.50 -4.39 -25.78
C SER A 448 25.02 -4.63 -25.63
N THR A 449 25.44 -5.83 -25.20
CA THR A 449 26.85 -6.21 -25.05
C THR A 449 27.17 -7.44 -25.88
N ASP A 450 28.29 -7.40 -26.61
CA ASP A 450 28.63 -8.46 -27.56
C ASP A 450 29.14 -9.76 -26.91
N ASN A 451 29.63 -9.73 -25.66
CA ASN A 451 30.43 -10.83 -25.09
C ASN A 451 30.02 -11.36 -23.70
N GLY A 452 28.93 -10.88 -23.10
CA GLY A 452 28.46 -11.39 -21.79
C GLY A 452 27.58 -12.64 -21.90
N PRO A 453 27.52 -13.54 -20.89
CA PRO A 453 26.47 -14.54 -20.80
C PRO A 453 25.11 -13.83 -20.71
N GLY A 454 24.13 -14.31 -21.48
CA GLY A 454 22.82 -13.67 -21.52
C GLY A 454 21.81 -14.21 -20.52
N ALA A 455 20.59 -13.69 -20.53
CA ALA A 455 19.40 -14.28 -19.90
C ALA A 455 19.12 -15.69 -20.45
N SER A 456 19.68 -16.00 -21.62
CA SER A 456 19.74 -17.29 -22.28
C SER A 456 20.04 -18.46 -21.29
N PRO A 457 21.22 -18.56 -20.65
CA PRO A 457 21.46 -19.52 -19.55
C PRO A 457 20.38 -19.56 -18.45
N TRP A 458 19.87 -18.41 -17.99
CA TRP A 458 18.85 -18.31 -16.93
C TRP A 458 17.46 -18.83 -17.38
N LEU A 459 17.13 -18.70 -18.66
CA LEU A 459 15.96 -19.34 -19.27
C LEU A 459 16.11 -20.87 -19.43
N ASN A 460 17.17 -21.48 -18.89
CA ASN A 460 17.47 -22.91 -19.00
C ASN A 460 17.71 -23.36 -20.45
N LEU A 461 18.48 -22.60 -21.24
CA LEU A 461 18.90 -23.00 -22.59
C LEU A 461 19.88 -24.20 -22.63
N GLY A 462 20.14 -24.86 -21.51
CA GLY A 462 21.02 -26.01 -21.38
C GLY A 462 20.35 -27.31 -21.79
N LYS A 463 20.18 -27.53 -23.10
CA LYS A 463 20.18 -28.80 -23.87
C LYS A 463 19.11 -28.75 -24.97
N VAL A 464 19.59 -28.89 -26.20
CA VAL A 464 18.86 -28.99 -27.48
C VAL A 464 18.54 -27.63 -28.12
N GLY A 465 19.21 -27.35 -29.24
CA GLY A 465 18.98 -26.14 -30.03
C GLY A 465 17.61 -26.12 -30.70
N ARG A 466 17.22 -24.93 -31.19
CA ARG A 466 15.90 -24.60 -31.81
C ARG A 466 14.84 -24.39 -30.73
N GLU A 467 14.30 -23.17 -30.60
CA GLU A 467 13.03 -22.88 -29.91
C GLU A 467 12.86 -23.54 -28.52
N VAL A 468 13.15 -22.79 -27.46
CA VAL A 468 13.07 -23.35 -26.10
C VAL A 468 11.71 -23.09 -25.49
N MET A 469 11.14 -24.15 -24.90
CA MET A 469 9.92 -24.05 -24.10
C MET A 469 10.28 -23.42 -22.75
N VAL A 470 9.72 -22.25 -22.49
CA VAL A 470 9.93 -21.49 -21.26
C VAL A 470 8.63 -21.46 -20.48
N PRO A 471 8.65 -21.67 -19.14
CA PRO A 471 7.47 -21.46 -18.32
C PRO A 471 6.99 -19.99 -18.36
N PRO A 472 5.67 -19.77 -18.50
CA PRO A 472 5.03 -18.45 -18.43
C PRO A 472 5.52 -17.53 -17.29
N GLU A 473 5.74 -18.11 -16.11
CA GLU A 473 6.14 -17.41 -14.89
C GLU A 473 7.54 -16.81 -15.02
N ARG A 474 8.45 -17.47 -15.75
CA ARG A 474 9.81 -16.95 -15.98
C ARG A 474 9.80 -15.72 -16.88
N ILE A 475 8.94 -15.71 -17.90
CA ILE A 475 8.77 -14.55 -18.78
C ILE A 475 8.19 -13.36 -17.99
N ARG A 476 7.22 -13.61 -17.10
CA ARG A 476 6.64 -12.56 -16.23
C ARG A 476 7.63 -12.03 -15.19
N ALA A 477 8.48 -12.89 -14.65
CA ALA A 477 9.46 -12.53 -13.62
C ALA A 477 10.72 -11.86 -14.18
N LEU A 478 10.91 -11.84 -15.51
CA LEU A 478 12.13 -11.36 -16.16
C LEU A 478 12.60 -9.95 -15.72
N PRO A 479 11.75 -8.91 -15.61
CA PRO A 479 12.20 -7.59 -15.13
C PRO A 479 12.78 -7.65 -13.71
N LYS A 480 12.13 -8.43 -12.82
CA LYS A 480 12.56 -8.61 -11.43
C LYS A 480 13.87 -9.39 -11.34
N ALA A 481 13.99 -10.47 -12.12
CA ALA A 481 15.19 -11.28 -12.17
C ALA A 481 16.41 -10.50 -12.68
N LEU A 482 16.26 -9.71 -13.75
CA LEU A 482 17.33 -8.85 -14.28
C LEU A 482 17.79 -7.82 -13.23
N HIS A 483 16.86 -7.23 -12.49
CA HIS A 483 17.17 -6.31 -11.41
C HIS A 483 17.93 -6.99 -10.25
N GLN A 484 17.48 -8.17 -9.80
CA GLN A 484 18.14 -8.94 -8.75
C GLN A 484 19.58 -9.32 -9.13
N SER A 485 19.78 -9.71 -10.40
CA SER A 485 21.12 -9.97 -10.94
C SER A 485 22.03 -8.76 -10.88
N ARG A 486 21.55 -7.59 -11.34
CA ARG A 486 22.34 -6.35 -11.39
C ARG A 486 22.61 -5.73 -10.02
N SER A 487 21.79 -6.04 -9.04
CA SER A 487 21.94 -5.55 -7.66
C SER A 487 22.84 -6.45 -6.80
N GLY A 488 23.31 -7.59 -7.33
CA GLY A 488 24.10 -8.57 -6.56
C GLY A 488 23.28 -9.36 -5.55
N CYS A 489 21.94 -9.32 -5.64
CA CYS A 489 21.00 -9.97 -4.73
C CYS A 489 20.53 -11.34 -5.27
N VAL A 490 21.41 -12.06 -5.98
CA VAL A 490 21.11 -13.36 -6.57
C VAL A 490 21.22 -14.46 -5.51
N SER A 491 20.25 -15.37 -5.46
CA SER A 491 20.33 -16.52 -4.54
C SER A 491 21.48 -17.45 -4.94
N PRO A 492 22.20 -18.11 -4.00
CA PRO A 492 23.21 -19.11 -4.34
C PRO A 492 22.68 -20.27 -5.21
N ASP A 493 21.37 -20.52 -5.15
CA ASP A 493 20.68 -21.55 -5.92
C ASP A 493 20.30 -21.09 -7.35
N ASP A 494 20.35 -19.79 -7.64
CA ASP A 494 20.06 -19.23 -8.96
C ASP A 494 21.29 -19.41 -9.86
N THR A 495 21.35 -20.55 -10.54
CA THR A 495 22.36 -20.80 -11.58
C THR A 495 22.15 -19.83 -12.76
N GLY A 496 23.10 -18.94 -13.02
CA GLY A 496 23.10 -18.04 -14.19
C GLY A 496 23.20 -16.57 -13.81
N TYR A 497 24.39 -16.15 -13.41
CA TYR A 497 24.68 -14.76 -13.08
C TYR A 497 24.72 -13.91 -14.37
N ILE A 498 23.89 -12.87 -14.45
CA ILE A 498 23.87 -11.89 -15.54
C ILE A 498 24.66 -10.66 -15.05
N GLU A 499 25.98 -10.81 -14.96
CA GLU A 499 26.87 -9.88 -14.23
C GLU A 499 27.22 -8.63 -15.05
N GLU A 500 27.33 -8.79 -16.37
CA GLU A 500 27.91 -7.77 -17.25
C GLU A 500 27.00 -7.36 -18.42
N SER A 501 25.81 -7.94 -18.55
CA SER A 501 24.91 -7.63 -19.67
C SER A 501 23.89 -6.54 -19.30
N PHE A 502 23.86 -5.46 -20.08
CA PHE A 502 22.77 -4.49 -20.09
C PHE A 502 21.58 -5.07 -20.86
N GLU A 503 21.12 -6.25 -20.47
CA GLU A 503 19.95 -6.87 -21.09
C GLU A 503 18.69 -6.03 -20.90
N VAL A 504 18.32 -5.36 -21.96
CA VAL A 504 17.17 -4.49 -22.03
C VAL A 504 16.01 -5.33 -22.53
N ALA A 505 14.98 -5.52 -21.73
CA ALA A 505 13.77 -6.11 -22.24
C ALA A 505 12.81 -5.00 -22.70
N VAL A 506 12.55 -4.98 -24.01
CA VAL A 506 11.44 -4.25 -24.62
C VAL A 506 10.19 -5.09 -24.33
N PHE A 507 9.43 -4.69 -23.31
CA PHE A 507 8.21 -5.38 -22.92
C PHE A 507 7.02 -4.70 -23.56
N TYR A 508 6.38 -5.43 -24.46
CA TYR A 508 5.17 -4.95 -25.07
C TYR A 508 3.94 -5.25 -24.20
N HIS A 509 3.78 -6.48 -23.72
CA HIS A 509 2.62 -6.84 -22.89
C HIS A 509 2.99 -7.00 -21.41
N ASP A 510 2.53 -6.05 -20.61
CA ASP A 510 2.50 -6.09 -19.17
C ASP A 510 1.14 -5.51 -18.74
N THR A 511 0.49 -6.10 -17.76
CA THR A 511 -0.87 -5.68 -17.34
C THR A 511 -0.87 -4.35 -16.59
N LEU A 512 0.30 -3.78 -16.32
CA LEU A 512 0.43 -2.51 -15.61
C LEU A 512 0.15 -1.31 -16.54
N PRO A 513 -0.69 -0.35 -16.14
CA PRO A 513 -1.02 0.81 -16.97
C PRO A 513 0.18 1.74 -17.12
N VAL A 514 0.45 2.20 -18.34
CA VAL A 514 1.65 2.97 -18.69
C VAL A 514 1.32 4.45 -18.88
N LEU A 515 0.18 4.76 -19.50
CA LEU A 515 -0.31 6.12 -19.66
C LEU A 515 -1.57 6.29 -18.82
N PRO A 516 -1.81 7.48 -18.23
CA PRO A 516 -3.07 7.77 -17.58
C PRO A 516 -4.22 7.58 -18.58
N ALA A 517 -5.36 7.06 -18.11
CA ALA A 517 -6.53 6.91 -18.97
C ALA A 517 -6.88 8.28 -19.60
N PRO A 518 -7.19 8.33 -20.91
CA PRO A 518 -7.65 9.57 -21.51
C PRO A 518 -8.85 10.07 -20.72
N ARG A 519 -8.78 11.32 -20.22
CA ARG A 519 -9.87 11.90 -19.42
C ARG A 519 -11.16 11.73 -20.21
N PRO A 520 -12.25 11.21 -19.59
CA PRO A 520 -13.53 11.20 -20.26
C PRO A 520 -13.85 12.64 -20.65
N MET A 521 -13.94 12.91 -21.95
CA MET A 521 -14.35 14.21 -22.44
C MET A 521 -15.74 14.46 -21.88
N THR A 522 -15.83 15.29 -20.84
CA THR A 522 -17.11 15.83 -20.41
C THR A 522 -17.53 16.71 -21.59
N PRO A 523 -18.60 16.37 -22.34
CA PRO A 523 -19.06 17.25 -23.40
C PRO A 523 -19.32 18.61 -22.76
N PRO A 524 -18.92 19.73 -23.40
CA PRO A 524 -19.17 21.05 -22.85
C PRO A 524 -20.65 21.13 -22.51
N GLN A 525 -20.94 21.31 -21.22
CA GLN A 525 -22.28 21.63 -20.78
C GLN A 525 -22.58 23.00 -21.37
N HIS A 526 -23.23 23.01 -22.53
CA HIS A 526 -23.88 24.21 -23.01
C HIS A 526 -24.84 24.64 -21.88
N PRO A 527 -24.72 25.87 -21.37
CA PRO A 527 -25.70 26.39 -20.44
C PRO A 527 -27.03 26.47 -21.19
N THR A 528 -27.91 25.49 -20.95
CA THR A 528 -29.32 25.61 -21.33
C THR A 528 -29.91 26.70 -20.45
N ALA A 529 -29.97 27.90 -21.01
CA ALA A 529 -30.76 28.98 -20.45
C ALA A 529 -32.20 28.48 -20.23
N PRO A 530 -32.84 28.78 -19.09
CA PRO A 530 -34.22 28.40 -18.87
C PRO A 530 -35.09 29.17 -19.85
N LEU A 531 -35.78 28.44 -20.74
CA LEU A 531 -36.87 28.99 -21.56
C LEU A 531 -37.99 29.41 -20.62
N GLY A 532 -37.95 30.68 -20.21
CA GLY A 532 -39.03 31.35 -19.51
C GLY A 532 -40.27 31.39 -20.39
N ARG A 533 -41.37 30.86 -19.88
CA ARG A 533 -42.72 31.11 -20.37
C ARG A 533 -42.99 32.63 -20.35
N GLY A 534 -43.18 33.21 -21.52
CA GLY A 534 -43.71 34.56 -21.71
C GLY A 534 -44.72 34.54 -22.84
N SER A 535 -46.00 34.54 -22.47
CA SER A 535 -47.16 34.51 -23.36
C SER A 535 -47.56 35.90 -23.86
N LYS A 536 -48.06 35.95 -25.10
CA LYS A 536 -48.98 36.92 -25.75
C LYS A 536 -48.41 38.22 -26.34
N GLY A 537 -48.73 38.44 -27.63
CA GLY A 537 -48.89 39.78 -28.22
C GLY A 537 -48.55 39.87 -29.72
N LEU A 538 -49.50 39.49 -30.59
CA LEU A 538 -49.59 39.91 -32.00
C LEU A 538 -49.81 41.45 -32.07
N PRO A 539 -49.50 42.16 -33.19
CA PRO A 539 -50.01 41.92 -34.55
C PRO A 539 -49.01 41.37 -35.55
#